data_AF-A0A838I867-F1
#
_entry.id   AF-A0A838I867-F1
#
_cell.length_a   1.000
_cell.length_b   1.000
_cell.length_c   1.000
_cell.angle_alpha   90.00
_cell.angle_beta   90.00
_cell.angle_gamma   90.00
#
_symmetry.space_group_name_H-M   'P 1'
#
loop_
_entity.id
_entity.type
_entity.pdbx_description
1 polymer ?
#
loop_
_entity_poly.entity_id
_entity_poly.type
_entity_poly.pdbx_seq_one_letter_code
_entity_poly.pdbx_strand_id
1 'polypeptide(L)'
;MIDVDTESFLVIVVAGAVAALAAGFIAPRLTLPVVVLEIVVGPELLDLVRPDEFIEFFSSLGLGMLFCFAGYEIDFDRIRGTRSSWPLVGAAILSTTIFPPVGLRLRAGQA
;
A
#
# COMPACT_ATOMS: atom_id res chain seq x y z
N MET A 1 21.13 22.90 -7.37
CA MET A 1 20.70 22.90 -5.96
C MET A 1 19.37 22.17 -5.97
N ILE A 2 19.29 20.98 -5.37
CA ILE A 2 18.01 20.28 -5.25
C ILE A 2 17.17 21.11 -4.28
N ASP A 3 15.98 21.51 -4.71
CA ASP A 3 15.02 22.18 -3.84
C ASP A 3 14.40 21.10 -2.96
N VAL A 4 14.72 21.09 -1.67
CA VAL A 4 14.30 20.06 -0.72
C VAL A 4 13.18 20.62 0.13
N ASP A 5 11.99 20.02 0.02
CA ASP A 5 10.85 20.38 0.85
C ASP A 5 10.99 19.79 2.26
N THR A 6 11.77 20.49 3.08
CA THR A 6 12.05 20.09 4.46
C THR A 6 10.80 20.13 5.33
N GLU A 7 9.83 20.99 4.99
CA GLU A 7 8.55 21.09 5.72
C GLU A 7 7.72 19.83 5.49
N SER A 8 7.48 19.47 4.22
CA SER A 8 6.79 18.23 3.86
C SER A 8 7.45 17.01 4.49
N PHE A 9 8.78 16.93 4.43
CA PHE A 9 9.52 15.83 5.04
C PHE A 9 9.32 15.74 6.56
N LEU A 10 9.40 16.87 7.28
CA LEU A 10 9.19 16.90 8.72
C LEU A 10 7.75 16.53 9.08
N VAL A 11 6.77 17.03 8.31
CA VAL A 11 5.36 16.68 8.50
C VAL A 11 5.14 15.18 8.32
N ILE A 12 5.74 14.54 7.31
CA ILE A 12 5.68 13.08 7.12
C ILE A 12 6.23 12.34 8.35
N VAL A 13 7.42 12.72 8.83
CA VAL A 13 8.08 12.06 9.96
C VAL A 13 7.24 12.19 11.24
N VAL A 14 6.73 13.39 11.53
CA VAL A 14 5.86 13.64 12.69
C VAL A 14 4.53 12.92 12.54
N ALA A 15 3.91 12.95 11.35
CA ALA A 15 2.66 12.26 11.07
C ALA A 15 2.80 10.76 11.28
N GLY A 16 3.86 10.14 10.78
CA GLY A 16 4.11 8.70 10.97
C GLY A 16 4.32 8.33 12.44
N ALA A 17 5.07 9.14 13.20
CA ALA A 17 5.23 8.93 14.64
C ALA A 17 3.89 9.03 15.39
N VAL A 18 3.09 10.06 15.09
CA VAL A 18 1.75 10.25 15.68
C VAL A 18 0.80 9.14 15.27
N ALA A 19 0.81 8.72 14.01
CA ALA A 19 -0.02 7.64 13.49
C ALA A 19 0.30 6.30 14.17
N ALA A 20 1.59 5.98 14.36
CA ALA A 20 2.01 4.77 15.06
C ALA A 20 1.57 4.77 16.53
N LEU A 21 1.73 5.90 17.23
CA LEU A 21 1.25 6.07 18.60
C LEU A 21 -0.29 5.93 18.67
N ALA A 22 -1.01 6.65 17.81
CA ALA A 22 -2.46 6.59 17.73
C ALA A 22 -2.96 5.17 17.45
N ALA A 23 -2.36 4.47 16.49
CA ALA A 23 -2.67 3.07 16.19
C ALA A 23 -2.46 2.18 17.42
N GLY A 24 -1.38 2.37 18.19
CA GLY A 24 -1.14 1.64 19.44
C GLY A 24 -2.23 1.85 20.50
N PHE A 25 -2.77 3.06 20.62
CA PHE A 25 -3.86 3.36 21.57
C PHE A 25 -5.26 2.94 21.06
N ILE A 26 -5.47 2.94 19.75
CA ILE A 26 -6.75 2.63 19.08
C ILE A 26 -6.90 1.13 18.77
N ALA A 27 -5.78 0.40 18.70
CA ALA A 27 -5.68 -1.03 18.37
C ALA A 27 -6.64 -1.97 19.14
N PRO A 28 -7.02 -1.74 20.41
CA PRO A 28 -7.96 -2.66 21.09
C PRO A 28 -9.35 -2.68 20.47
N ARG A 29 -9.73 -1.66 19.68
CA ARG A 29 -11.08 -1.49 19.13
C ARG A 29 -11.13 -1.52 17.60
N LEU A 30 -10.03 -1.19 16.91
CA LEU A 30 -9.99 -1.14 15.45
C LEU A 30 -8.57 -1.43 14.93
N THR A 31 -8.40 -2.52 14.18
CA THR A 31 -7.12 -2.91 13.57
C THR A 31 -6.86 -2.09 12.31
N LEU A 32 -6.64 -0.78 12.47
CA LEU A 32 -6.35 0.10 11.35
C LEU A 32 -4.83 0.08 11.04
N PRO A 33 -4.40 -0.19 9.80
CA PRO A 33 -3.00 -0.06 9.43
C PRO A 33 -2.52 1.39 9.58
N VAL A 34 -1.32 1.59 10.12
CA VAL A 34 -0.72 2.91 10.34
C VAL A 34 -0.69 3.74 9.05
N VAL A 35 -0.33 3.12 7.93
CA VAL A 35 -0.28 3.77 6.60
C VAL A 35 -1.62 4.40 6.21
N VAL A 36 -2.76 3.83 6.62
CA VAL A 36 -4.09 4.41 6.32
C VAL A 36 -4.31 5.72 7.05
N LEU A 37 -3.76 5.88 8.26
CA LEU A 37 -3.81 7.15 9.01
C LEU A 37 -2.99 8.25 8.32
N GLU A 38 -1.88 7.87 7.69
CA GLU A 38 -0.98 8.80 6.99
C GLU A 38 -1.60 9.37 5.71
N ILE A 39 -2.48 8.62 5.04
CA ILE A 39 -3.18 9.09 3.81
C ILE A 39 -3.94 10.40 4.09
N VAL A 40 -4.42 10.60 5.32
CA VAL A 40 -5.14 11.83 5.73
C VAL A 40 -4.27 13.08 5.56
N VAL A 41 -2.97 12.96 5.75
CA VAL A 41 -2.00 14.08 5.65
C VAL A 41 -1.62 14.39 4.20
N GLY A 42 -1.89 13.46 3.28
CA GLY A 42 -1.53 13.56 1.87
C GLY A 42 -2.32 14.61 1.07
N PRO A 43 -1.91 14.84 -0.20
CA PRO A 43 -2.50 15.83 -1.09
C PRO A 43 -3.98 15.61 -1.40
N GLU A 44 -4.45 14.36 -1.36
CA GLU A 44 -5.84 14.02 -1.63
C GLU A 44 -6.81 14.39 -0.49
N LEU A 45 -6.31 14.68 0.71
CA LEU A 45 -7.13 14.96 1.90
C LEU A 45 -6.82 16.32 2.52
N LEU A 46 -5.65 16.48 3.15
CA LEU A 46 -5.29 17.72 3.86
C LEU A 46 -4.32 18.62 3.06
N ASP A 47 -3.70 18.14 1.98
CA ASP A 47 -2.70 18.87 1.18
C ASP A 47 -1.58 19.52 2.02
N LEU A 48 -1.14 18.81 3.08
CA LEU A 48 -0.07 19.25 3.97
C LEU A 48 1.32 18.84 3.49
N VAL A 49 1.38 17.89 2.57
CA VAL A 49 2.63 17.25 2.13
C VAL A 49 2.58 17.06 0.62
N ARG A 50 3.67 17.37 -0.06
CA ARG A 50 3.86 17.06 -1.48
C ARG A 50 5.10 16.21 -1.69
N PRO A 51 5.01 15.13 -2.48
CA PRO A 51 6.16 14.30 -2.78
C PRO A 51 7.17 15.07 -3.65
N ASP A 52 8.44 15.05 -3.26
CA ASP A 52 9.57 15.57 -4.01
C ASP A 52 10.65 14.48 -4.19
N GLU A 53 11.70 14.79 -4.97
CA GLU A 53 12.78 13.83 -5.28
C GLU A 53 13.50 13.34 -4.00
N PHE A 54 13.60 14.19 -2.98
CA PHE A 54 14.20 13.82 -1.70
C PHE A 54 13.32 12.83 -0.92
N ILE A 55 12.01 13.11 -0.79
CA ILE A 55 11.05 12.19 -0.18
C ILE A 55 11.02 10.86 -0.94
N GLU A 56 11.04 10.88 -2.28
CA GLU A 56 11.03 9.65 -3.09
C GLU A 56 12.27 8.78 -2.87
N PHE A 57 13.45 9.41 -2.80
CA PHE A 57 14.68 8.71 -2.43
C PHE A 57 14.52 8.02 -1.07
N PHE A 58 14.20 8.75 0.00
CA PHE A 58 14.05 8.16 1.33
C PHE A 58 12.93 7.12 1.41
N SER A 59 11.84 7.31 0.66
CA SER A 59 10.75 6.33 0.55
C SER A 59 11.24 5.01 -0.03
N SER A 60 12.03 5.05 -1.12
CA SER A 60 12.60 3.84 -1.71
C SER A 60 13.55 3.11 -0.75
N LEU A 61 14.37 3.87 -0.02
CA LEU A 61 15.28 3.34 0.99
C LEU A 61 14.50 2.70 2.15
N GLY A 62 13.51 3.40 2.70
CA GLY A 62 12.66 2.92 3.79
C GLY A 62 11.84 1.69 3.41
N LEU A 63 11.22 1.70 2.22
CA LEU A 63 10.47 0.56 1.68
C LEU A 63 11.38 -0.65 1.49
N GLY A 64 12.60 -0.45 0.97
CA GLY A 64 13.60 -1.49 0.85
C GLY A 64 13.96 -2.11 2.21
N MET A 65 14.14 -1.28 3.25
CA MET A 65 14.37 -1.74 4.61
C MET A 65 13.17 -2.51 5.17
N LEU A 66 11.94 -2.04 4.97
CA LEU A 66 10.72 -2.73 5.39
C LEU A 66 10.59 -4.10 4.71
N PHE A 67 10.87 -4.20 3.42
CA PHE A 67 10.87 -5.48 2.73
C PHE A 67 12.01 -6.39 3.17
N CYS A 68 13.18 -5.85 3.52
CA CYS A 68 14.25 -6.63 4.12
C CYS A 68 13.82 -7.24 5.47
N PHE A 69 13.21 -6.43 6.34
CA PHE A 69 12.69 -6.91 7.63
C PHE A 69 11.55 -7.91 7.47
N ALA A 70 10.61 -7.64 6.57
CA ALA A 70 9.55 -8.60 6.25
C ALA A 70 10.14 -9.91 5.71
N GLY A 71 11.14 -9.82 4.83
CA GLY A 71 11.86 -10.98 4.29
C GLY A 71 12.57 -11.81 5.36
N TYR A 72 13.13 -11.16 6.37
CA TYR A 72 13.79 -11.83 7.50
C TYR A 72 12.80 -12.59 8.39
N GLU A 73 11.61 -12.03 8.60
CA GLU A 73 10.56 -12.62 9.45
C GLU A 73 9.75 -13.71 8.72
N ILE A 74 9.88 -13.83 7.39
CA ILE A 74 9.13 -14.81 6.61
C ILE A 74 9.63 -16.24 6.85
N ASP A 75 8.73 -17.09 7.35
CA ASP A 75 8.89 -18.54 7.41
C ASP A 75 8.49 -19.20 6.08
N PHE A 76 9.50 -19.62 5.30
CA PHE A 76 9.29 -20.28 4.01
C PHE A 76 8.64 -21.66 4.12
N ASP A 77 8.77 -22.36 5.25
CA ASP A 77 8.19 -23.69 5.42
C ASP A 77 6.68 -23.61 5.62
N ARG A 78 6.19 -22.53 6.25
CA ARG A 78 4.76 -22.18 6.24
C ARG A 78 4.23 -21.84 4.84
N ILE A 79 5.04 -21.20 4.00
CA ILE A 79 4.64 -20.82 2.62
C ILE A 79 4.62 -22.04 1.69
N ARG A 80 5.48 -23.04 1.92
CA ARG A 80 5.60 -24.26 1.11
C ARG A 80 4.47 -25.27 1.30
N GLY A 81 3.42 -24.94 2.06
CA GLY A 81 2.25 -25.79 2.28
C GLY A 81 1.73 -26.48 1.00
N THR A 82 1.00 -27.58 1.17
CA THR A 82 0.52 -28.45 0.08
C THR A 82 0.02 -27.61 -1.09
N ARG A 83 0.63 -27.79 -2.28
CA ARG A 83 0.30 -27.06 -3.51
C ARG A 83 -1.17 -27.31 -3.87
N SER A 84 -2.03 -26.48 -3.30
CA SER A 84 -3.46 -26.46 -3.52
C SER A 84 -3.70 -25.75 -4.84
N SER A 85 -4.29 -26.43 -5.83
CA SER A 85 -4.62 -25.85 -7.14
C SER A 85 -5.83 -24.90 -7.08
N TRP A 86 -6.53 -24.84 -5.95
CA TRP A 86 -7.73 -24.05 -5.74
C TRP A 86 -7.60 -22.54 -6.06
N PRO A 87 -6.48 -21.85 -5.76
CA PRO A 87 -6.31 -20.44 -6.15
C PRO A 87 -6.28 -20.24 -7.66
N LEU A 88 -5.67 -21.19 -8.39
CA LEU A 88 -5.60 -21.14 -9.86
C LEU A 88 -6.97 -21.39 -10.49
N VAL A 89 -7.73 -22.34 -9.92
CA VAL A 89 -9.11 -22.60 -10.34
C VAL A 89 -10.01 -21.38 -10.09
N GLY A 90 -9.88 -20.76 -8.91
CA GLY A 90 -10.61 -19.53 -8.58
C GLY A 90 -10.28 -18.38 -9.54
N ALA A 91 -9.00 -18.17 -9.85
CA ALA A 91 -8.57 -17.16 -10.82
C ALA A 91 -9.10 -17.42 -12.23
N ALA A 92 -9.12 -18.69 -12.66
CA ALA A 92 -9.65 -19.07 -13.96
C ALA A 92 -11.16 -18.80 -14.07
N ILE A 93 -11.94 -19.21 -13.07
CA ILE A 93 -13.39 -18.98 -13.03
C ILE A 93 -13.70 -17.47 -13.02
N LEU A 94 -12.97 -16.71 -12.19
CA LEU A 94 -13.13 -15.26 -12.09
C LEU A 94 -12.84 -14.57 -13.42
N SER A 95 -11.74 -14.95 -14.10
CA SER A 95 -11.37 -14.41 -15.41
C SER A 95 -12.43 -14.70 -16.47
N THR A 96 -12.85 -15.97 -16.59
CA THR A 96 -13.87 -16.38 -17.57
C THR A 96 -15.23 -15.72 -17.32
N THR A 97 -15.56 -15.35 -16.09
CA THR A 97 -16.85 -14.72 -15.78
C THR A 97 -16.83 -13.20 -16.00
N ILE A 98 -15.70 -12.53 -15.73
CA ILE A 98 -15.61 -11.06 -15.81
C ILE A 98 -15.28 -10.56 -17.21
N PHE A 99 -14.34 -11.20 -17.92
CA PHE A 99 -13.85 -10.67 -19.19
C PHE A 99 -14.90 -10.65 -20.32
N PRO A 100 -15.69 -11.72 -20.55
CA PRO A 100 -16.67 -11.76 -21.63
C PRO A 100 -17.78 -10.69 -21.54
N PRO A 101 -18.44 -10.44 -20.39
CA PRO A 101 -19.47 -9.40 -20.31
C PRO A 101 -18.90 -7.99 -20.46
N VAL A 102 -17.68 -7.73 -19.96
CA VAL A 102 -16.99 -6.44 -20.15
C VAL A 102 -16.66 -6.23 -21.63
N GLY A 103 -16.12 -7.24 -22.32
CA GLY A 103 -15.83 -7.17 -23.75
C GLY A 103 -17.07 -6.92 -24.61
N LEU A 104 -18.20 -7.55 -24.27
CA LEU A 104 -19.48 -7.32 -24.96
C LEU A 104 -20.02 -5.89 -24.75
N ARG A 105 -19.85 -5.33 -23.54
CA ARG A 105 -20.25 -3.94 -23.21
C ARG A 105 -19.43 -2.90 -23.99
N LEU A 106 -18.13 -3.12 -24.15
CA LEU A 106 -17.26 -2.23 -24.91
C LEU A 106 -17.58 -2.26 -26.41
N ARG A 107 -17.91 -3.44 -26.95
CA ARG A 107 -18.29 -3.58 -28.37
C ARG A 107 -19.66 -2.97 -28.69
N ALA A 108 -20.61 -3.04 -27.75
CA ALA A 108 -21.94 -2.44 -27.92
C ALA A 108 -21.95 -0.91 -27.83
N GLY A 109 -20.93 -0.29 -27.22
CA GLY A 109 -20.78 1.17 -27.17
C GLY A 109 -20.02 1.77 -28.36
N GLN A 110 -19.46 0.94 -29.24
CA GLN A 110 -18.77 1.35 -30.48
C GLN A 110 -19.61 1.14 -31.75
N ALA A 111 -20.83 0.61 -31.62
CA ALA A 111 -21.83 0.48 -32.68
C ALA A 111 -22.93 1.52 -32.48
#